data_AF-A0AAV4I0W2-F1
#
_entry.id   AF-A0AAV4I0W2-F1
#
_cell.length_a   1.000
_cell.length_b   1.000
_cell.length_c   1.000
_cell.angle_alpha   90.00
_cell.angle_beta   90.00
_cell.angle_gamma   90.00
#
_symmetry.space_group_name_H-M   'P 1'
#
loop_
_entity.id
_entity.type
_entity.pdbx_description
1 polymer ?
#
loop_
_entity_poly.entity_id
_entity_poly.type
_entity_poly.pdbx_seq_one_letter_code
_entity_poly.pdbx_strand_id
1 'polypeptide(L)'
;MCAIIYRLHLKDRFILSCSIFVVVIAVQAAAAVLVVVVVVVVVVVVVVVVVVVVVVVVVVVIIIVFNFVLDSANKFFFSDLKVLVGVVAAAASLVVVVVVVVVVVVVVVVVVVVAAAAVAAAAVAAAAAAIIAVL
;
A
#
# COMPACT_ATOMS: atom_id res chain seq x y z
N MET A 1 14.97 -41.40 -46.54
CA MET A 1 13.88 -40.45 -46.24
C MET A 1 13.45 -40.45 -44.77
N CYS A 2 13.31 -41.60 -44.09
CA CYS A 2 12.89 -41.65 -42.68
C CYS A 2 13.79 -40.87 -41.68
N ALA A 3 15.11 -40.82 -41.90
CA ALA A 3 16.04 -40.09 -41.02
C ALA A 3 15.88 -38.56 -41.05
N ILE A 4 15.40 -37.99 -42.17
CA ILE A 4 15.18 -36.54 -42.32
C ILE A 4 13.90 -36.13 -41.60
N ILE A 5 12.85 -36.95 -41.69
CA ILE A 5 11.57 -36.75 -40.99
C ILE A 5 11.77 -36.84 -39.47
N TYR A 6 12.59 -37.78 -38.99
CA TYR A 6 12.89 -37.91 -37.56
C TYR A 6 13.69 -36.71 -37.01
N ARG A 7 14.61 -36.15 -37.81
CA ARG A 7 15.37 -34.93 -37.43
C ARG A 7 14.49 -33.68 -37.39
N LEU A 8 13.50 -33.57 -38.27
CA LEU A 8 12.53 -32.46 -38.25
C LEU A 8 11.66 -32.53 -36.99
N HIS A 9 11.11 -33.70 -36.67
CA HIS A 9 10.27 -33.90 -35.47
C HIS A 9 10.99 -33.60 -34.15
N LEU A 10 12.28 -33.95 -34.05
CA LEU A 10 13.10 -33.64 -32.87
C LEU A 10 13.36 -32.14 -32.72
N LYS A 11 13.50 -31.41 -33.83
CA LYS A 11 13.78 -29.96 -33.82
C LYS A 11 12.55 -29.17 -33.37
N ASP A 12 11.36 -29.58 -33.83
CA ASP A 12 10.09 -28.93 -33.44
C ASP A 12 9.78 -29.13 -31.95
N ARG A 13 10.02 -30.32 -31.40
CA ARG A 13 9.84 -30.58 -29.96
C ARG A 13 10.83 -29.82 -29.08
N PHE A 14 12.04 -29.57 -29.59
CA PHE A 14 13.05 -28.80 -28.85
C PHE A 14 12.67 -27.32 -28.81
N ILE A 15 12.20 -26.76 -29.92
CA ILE A 15 11.72 -25.37 -29.99
C ILE A 15 10.50 -25.17 -29.08
N LEU A 16 9.56 -26.12 -29.08
CA LEU A 16 8.40 -26.08 -28.20
C LEU A 16 8.83 -26.07 -26.72
N SER A 17 9.74 -26.98 -26.33
CA SER A 17 10.25 -27.06 -24.95
C SER A 17 10.96 -25.77 -24.52
N CYS A 18 11.81 -25.20 -25.38
CA CYS A 18 12.47 -23.92 -25.11
C CYS A 18 11.48 -22.76 -24.98
N SER A 19 10.46 -22.69 -25.83
CA SER A 19 9.45 -21.63 -25.79
C SER A 19 8.63 -21.67 -24.48
N ILE A 20 8.23 -22.86 -24.03
CA ILE A 20 7.51 -23.05 -22.77
C ILE A 20 8.39 -22.63 -21.58
N PHE A 21 9.67 -22.99 -21.60
CA PHE A 21 10.59 -22.63 -20.51
C PHE A 21 10.77 -21.12 -20.37
N VAL A 22 10.89 -20.40 -21.49
CA VAL A 22 10.99 -18.93 -21.49
C VAL A 22 9.71 -18.30 -20.96
N VAL A 23 8.54 -18.80 -21.34
CA VAL A 23 7.24 -18.31 -20.83
C VAL A 23 7.13 -18.54 -19.33
N VAL A 24 7.49 -19.72 -18.82
CA VAL A 24 7.44 -20.03 -17.38
C VAL A 24 8.38 -19.10 -16.59
N ILE A 25 9.61 -18.87 -17.08
CA ILE A 25 10.55 -17.95 -16.43
C ILE A 25 10.00 -16.52 -16.41
N ALA A 26 9.42 -16.06 -17.53
CA ALA A 26 8.83 -14.73 -17.62
C ALA A 26 7.65 -14.56 -16.64
N VAL A 27 6.77 -15.56 -16.54
CA VAL A 27 5.64 -15.55 -15.60
C VAL A 27 6.12 -15.56 -14.14
N GLN A 28 7.13 -16.37 -13.81
CA GLN A 28 7.69 -16.41 -12.46
C GLN A 28 8.38 -15.10 -12.08
N ALA A 29 9.10 -14.48 -13.01
CA ALA A 29 9.72 -13.17 -12.79
C ALA A 29 8.64 -12.09 -12.55
N ALA A 30 7.55 -12.08 -13.34
CA ALA A 30 6.44 -11.16 -13.14
C ALA A 30 5.73 -11.37 -11.80
N ALA A 31 5.50 -12.62 -11.39
CA ALA A 31 4.91 -12.96 -10.10
C ALA A 31 5.78 -12.48 -8.93
N ALA A 32 7.11 -12.68 -9.01
CA ALA A 32 8.04 -12.23 -7.97
C ALA A 32 8.03 -10.71 -7.82
N VAL A 33 8.04 -9.95 -8.92
CA VAL A 33 7.94 -8.48 -8.89
C VAL A 33 6.63 -8.04 -8.24
N LEU A 34 5.52 -8.71 -8.56
CA LEU A 34 4.23 -8.38 -7.98
C LEU A 34 4.18 -8.62 -6.47
N VAL A 35 4.74 -9.74 -5.99
CA VAL A 35 4.85 -10.02 -4.55
C VAL A 35 5.67 -8.93 -3.86
N VAL A 36 6.80 -8.53 -4.42
CA VAL A 36 7.63 -7.46 -3.86
C VAL A 36 6.87 -6.14 -3.79
N VAL A 37 6.16 -5.76 -4.87
CA VAL A 37 5.35 -4.53 -4.89
C VAL A 37 4.27 -4.56 -3.80
N VAL A 38 3.54 -5.68 -3.67
CA VAL A 38 2.51 -5.84 -2.64
C VAL A 38 3.11 -5.72 -1.24
N VAL A 39 4.24 -6.39 -0.97
CA VAL A 39 4.91 -6.31 0.33
C VAL A 39 5.35 -4.88 0.64
N VAL A 40 5.97 -4.18 -0.31
CA VAL A 40 6.40 -2.78 -0.13
C VAL A 40 5.19 -1.89 0.17
N VAL A 41 4.08 -2.05 -0.55
CA VAL A 41 2.85 -1.28 -0.32
C VAL A 41 2.30 -1.54 1.08
N VAL A 42 2.23 -2.80 1.52
CA VAL A 42 1.76 -3.16 2.87
C VAL A 42 2.65 -2.53 3.93
N VAL A 43 3.99 -2.57 3.77
CA VAL A 43 4.92 -1.95 4.71
C VAL A 43 4.67 -0.44 4.80
N VAL A 44 4.50 0.25 3.67
CA VAL A 44 4.22 1.70 3.64
C VAL A 44 2.91 2.00 4.39
N VAL A 45 1.86 1.21 4.19
CA VAL A 45 0.58 1.37 4.91
C VAL A 45 0.79 1.25 6.42
N VAL A 46 1.50 0.22 6.87
CA VAL A 46 1.76 -0.01 8.30
C VAL A 46 2.52 1.17 8.90
N VAL A 47 3.54 1.68 8.22
CA VAL A 47 4.30 2.85 8.67
C VAL A 47 3.39 4.07 8.82
N VAL A 48 2.52 4.34 7.83
CA VAL A 48 1.58 5.47 7.90
C VAL A 48 0.62 5.33 9.09
N VAL A 49 0.06 4.13 9.30
CA VAL A 49 -0.81 3.87 10.46
C VAL A 49 -0.09 4.12 11.77
N VAL A 50 1.18 3.66 11.90
CA VAL A 50 1.98 3.91 13.11
C VAL A 50 2.19 5.40 13.35
N VAL A 51 2.56 6.17 12.31
CA VAL A 51 2.74 7.62 12.43
C VAL A 51 1.46 8.31 12.92
N VAL A 52 0.32 7.90 12.40
CA VAL A 52 -0.99 8.45 12.79
C VAL A 52 -1.29 8.18 14.26
N VAL A 53 -1.06 6.95 14.72
CA VAL A 53 -1.24 6.59 16.13
C VAL A 53 -0.34 7.46 17.02
N VAL A 54 0.92 7.66 16.64
CA VAL A 54 1.85 8.53 17.38
C VAL A 54 1.31 9.96 17.45
N VAL A 55 0.83 10.53 16.34
CA VAL A 55 0.27 11.89 16.33
C VAL A 55 -0.94 12.00 17.24
N VAL A 56 -1.86 11.04 17.20
CA VAL A 56 -3.05 11.02 18.07
C VAL A 56 -2.64 10.96 19.54
N VAL A 57 -1.68 10.09 19.90
CA VAL A 57 -1.17 10.00 21.27
C VAL A 57 -0.58 11.32 21.74
N VAL A 58 0.24 11.97 20.91
CA VAL A 58 0.84 13.28 21.24
C VAL A 58 -0.24 14.33 21.48
N VAL A 59 -1.26 14.41 20.62
CA VAL A 59 -2.38 15.36 20.78
C VAL A 59 -3.14 15.09 22.09
N VAL A 60 -3.43 13.84 22.41
CA VAL A 60 -4.11 13.47 23.66
C VAL A 60 -3.28 13.87 24.89
N VAL A 61 -1.97 13.60 24.86
CA VAL A 61 -1.06 13.99 25.95
C VAL A 61 -1.06 15.51 26.15
N ILE A 62 -1.00 16.29 25.07
CA ILE A 62 -1.06 17.76 25.13
C ILE A 62 -2.36 18.21 25.79
N ILE A 63 -3.51 17.65 25.39
CA ILE A 63 -4.81 18.00 25.96
C ILE A 63 -4.86 17.69 27.47
N ILE A 64 -4.32 16.55 27.90
CA ILE A 64 -4.28 16.18 29.33
C ILE A 64 -3.41 17.14 30.13
N VAL A 65 -2.20 17.45 29.63
CA VAL A 65 -1.28 18.37 30.30
C VAL A 65 -1.89 19.76 30.42
N PHE A 66 -2.53 20.26 29.36
CA PHE A 66 -3.23 21.55 29.41
C PHE A 66 -4.37 21.56 30.42
N ASN A 67 -5.19 20.51 30.48
CA ASN A 67 -6.27 20.42 31.47
C ASN A 67 -5.73 20.49 32.90
N PHE A 68 -4.62 19.79 33.19
CA PHE A 68 -3.99 19.82 34.51
C PHE A 68 -3.45 21.22 34.89
N VAL A 69 -2.85 21.92 33.94
CA VAL A 69 -2.35 23.29 34.13
C VAL A 69 -3.51 24.25 34.42
N LEU A 70 -4.63 24.11 33.72
CA LEU A 70 -5.81 24.96 33.92
C LEU A 70 -6.47 24.72 35.28
N ASP A 71 -6.55 23.47 35.72
CA ASP A 71 -7.11 23.14 37.02
C ASP A 71 -6.27 23.71 38.17
N SER A 72 -4.95 23.75 37.99
CA SER A 72 -4.02 24.42 38.90
C SER A 72 -4.14 25.94 38.87
N ALA A 73 -4.42 26.53 37.69
CA ALA A 73 -4.54 27.96 37.51
C ALA A 73 -5.88 28.53 38.03
N ASN A 74 -6.96 27.74 38.05
CA ASN A 74 -8.35 28.11 38.44
C ASN A 74 -8.49 28.76 39.83
N LYS A 75 -7.41 28.87 40.60
CA LYS A 75 -7.35 29.64 41.83
C LYS A 75 -7.09 31.14 41.64
N PHE A 76 -6.71 31.64 40.45
CA PHE A 76 -6.21 33.03 40.33
C PHE A 76 -6.88 34.00 39.34
N PHE A 77 -7.16 33.75 38.04
CA PHE A 77 -7.74 34.81 37.16
C PHE A 77 -8.41 34.23 35.89
N PHE A 78 -9.73 34.41 35.64
CA PHE A 78 -10.46 33.66 34.59
C PHE A 78 -11.50 34.43 33.74
N SER A 79 -11.04 35.27 32.81
CA SER A 79 -11.83 35.58 31.60
C SER A 79 -11.03 35.21 30.35
N ASP A 80 -9.82 35.76 30.21
CA ASP A 80 -9.05 35.62 28.96
C ASP A 80 -8.45 34.22 28.76
N LEU A 81 -8.15 33.51 29.85
CA LEU A 81 -7.59 32.16 29.78
C LEU A 81 -8.59 31.14 29.22
N LYS A 82 -9.90 31.30 29.50
CA LYS A 82 -10.96 30.41 28.97
C LYS A 82 -11.05 30.48 27.45
N VAL A 83 -10.91 31.68 26.88
CA VAL A 83 -10.96 31.87 25.42
C VAL A 83 -9.76 31.19 24.76
N LEU A 84 -8.55 31.35 25.33
CA LEU A 84 -7.34 30.72 24.81
C LEU A 84 -7.46 29.18 24.82
N VAL A 85 -8.04 28.60 25.87
CA VAL A 85 -8.27 27.14 25.95
C VAL A 85 -9.26 26.65 24.90
N GLY A 86 -10.35 27.41 24.67
CA GLY A 86 -11.30 27.10 23.60
C GLY A 86 -10.63 27.09 22.23
N VAL A 87 -9.73 28.06 21.97
CA VAL A 87 -8.97 28.12 20.71
C VAL A 87 -7.99 26.96 20.58
N VAL A 88 -7.26 26.60 21.64
CA VAL A 88 -6.32 25.46 21.62
C VAL A 88 -7.06 24.13 21.42
N ALA A 89 -8.21 23.93 22.09
CA ALA A 89 -9.03 22.75 21.90
C ALA A 89 -9.60 22.65 20.47
N ALA A 90 -10.05 23.78 19.91
CA ALA A 90 -10.49 23.85 18.52
C ALA A 90 -9.34 23.52 17.54
N ALA A 91 -8.14 24.06 17.78
CA ALA A 91 -6.96 23.76 16.96
C ALA A 91 -6.56 22.27 17.04
N ALA A 92 -6.61 21.66 18.23
CA ALA A 92 -6.37 20.22 18.39
C ALA A 92 -7.39 19.37 17.61
N SER A 93 -8.66 19.77 17.61
CA SER A 93 -9.70 19.08 16.82
C SER A 93 -9.44 19.16 15.31
N LEU A 94 -8.96 20.31 14.81
CA LEU A 94 -8.58 20.50 13.41
C LEU A 94 -7.43 19.57 13.02
N VAL A 95 -6.41 19.43 13.89
CA VAL A 95 -5.27 18.53 13.65
C VAL A 95 -5.75 17.09 13.51
N VAL A 96 -6.65 16.63 14.39
CA VAL A 96 -7.22 15.28 14.29
C VAL A 96 -7.96 15.08 12.97
N VAL A 97 -8.78 16.05 12.56
CA VAL A 97 -9.50 15.98 11.26
C VAL A 97 -8.52 15.90 10.09
N VAL A 98 -7.49 16.74 10.07
CA VAL A 98 -6.47 16.72 9.01
C VAL A 98 -5.75 15.38 8.97
N VAL A 99 -5.37 14.83 10.12
CA VAL A 99 -4.71 13.52 10.21
C VAL A 99 -5.64 12.42 9.66
N VAL A 100 -6.92 12.42 10.04
CA VAL A 100 -7.89 11.46 9.53
C VAL A 100 -8.04 11.57 8.00
N VAL A 101 -8.14 12.79 7.46
CA VAL A 101 -8.23 13.00 6.01
C VAL A 101 -6.99 12.47 5.30
N VAL A 102 -5.79 12.75 5.83
CA VAL A 102 -4.53 12.24 5.27
C VAL A 102 -4.52 10.70 5.28
N VAL A 103 -4.95 10.07 6.36
CA VAL A 103 -5.07 8.60 6.44
C VAL A 103 -6.00 8.06 5.37
N VAL A 104 -7.19 8.64 5.24
CA VAL A 104 -8.17 8.20 4.24
C VAL A 104 -7.58 8.32 2.84
N VAL A 105 -6.93 9.44 2.52
CA VAL A 105 -6.27 9.63 1.21
C VAL A 105 -5.19 8.58 0.99
N VAL A 106 -4.32 8.30 1.97
CA VAL A 106 -3.29 7.27 1.84
C VAL A 106 -3.90 5.89 1.62
N VAL A 107 -4.92 5.52 2.40
CA VAL A 107 -5.62 4.24 2.24
C VAL A 107 -6.23 4.12 0.85
N VAL A 108 -6.86 5.17 0.33
CA VAL A 108 -7.42 5.17 -1.03
C VAL A 108 -6.32 4.97 -2.07
N VAL A 109 -5.21 5.71 -1.98
CA VAL A 109 -4.07 5.58 -2.91
C VAL A 109 -3.52 4.14 -2.88
N VAL A 110 -3.35 3.57 -1.70
CA VAL A 110 -2.89 2.19 -1.52
C VAL A 110 -3.85 1.21 -2.21
N VAL A 111 -5.15 1.33 -1.97
CA VAL A 111 -6.16 0.45 -2.59
C VAL A 111 -6.11 0.56 -4.11
N VAL A 112 -6.00 1.77 -4.66
CA VAL A 112 -5.88 2.00 -6.10
C VAL A 112 -4.60 1.35 -6.67
N VAL A 113 -3.46 1.50 -6.00
CA VAL A 113 -2.18 0.90 -6.43
C VAL A 113 -2.25 -0.63 -6.40
N VAL A 114 -2.82 -1.21 -5.33
CA VAL A 114 -2.99 -2.68 -5.23
C VAL A 114 -3.95 -3.19 -6.30
N ALA A 115 -5.06 -2.49 -6.54
CA ALA A 115 -6.00 -2.86 -7.59
C ALA A 115 -5.36 -2.78 -8.98
N ALA A 116 -4.58 -1.73 -9.26
CA ALA A 116 -3.86 -1.59 -10.53
C ALA A 116 -2.82 -2.70 -10.72
N ALA A 117 -2.08 -3.07 -9.67
CA ALA A 117 -1.14 -4.19 -9.70
C ALA A 117 -1.86 -5.52 -9.97
N ALA A 118 -2.99 -5.77 -9.31
CA ALA A 118 -3.78 -6.98 -9.52
C ALA A 118 -4.31 -7.10 -10.96
N VAL A 119 -4.76 -6.00 -11.56
CA VAL A 119 -5.20 -5.96 -12.97
C VAL A 119 -4.04 -6.26 -13.92
N ALA A 120 -2.86 -5.69 -13.67
CA ALA A 120 -1.67 -5.98 -14.46
C ALA A 120 -1.27 -7.47 -14.38
N ALA A 121 -1.35 -8.07 -13.18
CA ALA A 121 -1.11 -9.50 -12.97
C ALA A 121 -2.06 -10.37 -13.81
N ALA A 122 -3.35 -10.03 -13.77
CA ALA A 122 -4.39 -10.76 -14.50
C ALA A 122 -4.19 -10.68 -16.01
N ALA A 123 -3.77 -9.51 -16.54
CA ALA A 123 -3.46 -9.34 -17.96
C ALA A 123 -2.28 -10.21 -18.41
N VAL A 124 -1.21 -10.29 -17.62
CA VAL A 124 -0.05 -11.15 -17.92
C VAL A 124 -0.43 -12.64 -17.89
N ALA A 125 -1.23 -13.05 -16.90
CA ALA A 125 -1.73 -14.43 -16.84
C ALA A 125 -2.63 -14.79 -18.04
N ALA A 126 -3.50 -13.88 -18.46
CA ALA A 126 -4.35 -14.05 -19.64
C ALA A 126 -3.52 -14.14 -20.94
N ALA A 127 -2.50 -13.30 -21.09
CA ALA A 127 -1.61 -13.33 -22.25
C ALA A 127 -0.83 -14.66 -22.33
N ALA A 128 -0.32 -15.15 -21.20
CA ALA A 128 0.35 -16.45 -21.15
C ALA A 128 -0.59 -17.60 -21.51
N ALA A 129 -1.84 -17.59 -21.00
CA ALA A 129 -2.84 -18.58 -21.34
C ALA A 129 -3.21 -18.57 -22.84
N ALA A 130 -3.32 -17.38 -23.45
CA ALA A 130 -3.59 -17.24 -24.87
C ALA A 130 -2.45 -17.80 -25.75
N ILE A 131 -1.18 -17.58 -25.36
CA ILE A 131 -0.02 -18.16 -26.06
C ILE A 131 -0.06 -19.69 -25.97
N ILE A 132 -0.37 -20.25 -24.80
CA ILE A 132 -0.49 -21.70 -24.61
C ILE A 132 -1.63 -22.28 -25.45
N ALA A 133 -2.76 -21.57 -25.59
CA ALA A 133 -3.90 -22.04 -26.37
C ALA A 133 -3.66 -22.05 -27.88
N VAL A 134 -2.73 -21.23 -28.38
CA VAL A 134 -2.36 -21.16 -29.81
C VAL A 134 -1.30 -22.21 -30.18
N LEU A 135 -0.47 -22.63 -29.22
CA LEU A 135 0.57 -23.66 -29.37
C LEU A 135 -0.02 -25.07 -29.33
#